data_AF-A0A2T8F5A2-F1
#
_entry.id   AF-A0A2T8F5A2-F1
#
_cell.length_a   1.000
_cell.length_b   1.000
_cell.length_c   1.000
_cell.angle_alpha   90.00
_cell.angle_beta   90.00
_cell.angle_gamma   90.00
#
_symmetry.space_group_name_H-M   'P 1'
#
loop_
_entity.id
_entity.type
_entity.pdbx_description
1 polymer ?
#
loop_
_entity_poly.entity_id
_entity_poly.type
_entity_poly.pdbx_seq_one_letter_code
_entity_poly.pdbx_strand_id
1 'polypeptide(L)'
;MTVGPGADLVTVADAWADESSPASNLESNSILKVGSRGPNENFRVLVCLLTPEVAPAGCVLRTVTLRVYAAAPGEGRTLLVV
;
A
#
# COMPACT_ATOMS: atom_id res chain seq x y z
N MET A 1 -23.87 18.55 -5.56
CA MET A 1 -23.32 17.36 -4.89
C MET A 1 -22.23 17.85 -3.94
N THR A 2 -22.53 17.92 -2.64
CA THR A 2 -21.57 18.43 -1.63
C THR A 2 -20.66 17.28 -1.21
N VAL A 3 -19.35 17.46 -1.33
CA VAL A 3 -18.36 16.49 -0.86
C VAL A 3 -18.29 16.61 0.67
N GLY A 4 -18.46 15.50 1.40
CA GLY A 4 -18.27 15.46 2.86
C GLY A 4 -16.80 15.69 3.24
N PRO A 5 -16.49 15.95 4.53
CA PRO A 5 -15.11 16.08 4.97
C PRO A 5 -14.32 14.79 4.66
N GLY A 6 -13.09 14.95 4.19
CA GLY A 6 -12.16 13.82 4.04
C GLY A 6 -11.81 13.22 5.39
N ALA A 7 -11.50 11.93 5.41
CA ALA A 7 -10.98 11.24 6.58
C ALA A 7 -9.60 10.65 6.27
N ASP A 8 -8.63 10.88 7.15
CA ASP A 8 -7.34 10.23 7.09
C ASP A 8 -7.44 8.85 7.74
N LEU A 9 -6.97 7.82 7.04
CA LEU A 9 -6.91 6.45 7.55
C LEU A 9 -5.47 6.09 7.87
N VAL A 10 -5.27 5.43 9.01
CA VAL A 10 -3.97 4.85 9.38
C VAL A 10 -3.91 3.39 8.94
N THR A 11 -2.72 2.94 8.54
CA THR A 11 -2.47 1.53 8.25
C THR A 11 -2.45 0.73 9.54
N VAL A 12 -3.10 -0.44 9.55
CA VAL A 12 -3.13 -1.34 10.71
C VAL A 12 -2.32 -2.61 10.52
N ALA A 13 -1.92 -2.90 9.28
CA ALA A 13 -0.94 -3.91 8.97
C ALA A 13 -0.25 -3.55 7.66
N ASP A 14 0.98 -3.99 7.53
CA ASP A 14 1.77 -3.90 6.31
C ASP A 14 2.59 -5.18 6.14
N ALA A 15 2.82 -5.55 4.88
CA ALA A 15 3.63 -6.69 4.51
C ALA A 15 4.21 -6.47 3.12
N TRP A 16 5.15 -7.33 2.73
CA TRP A 16 5.57 -7.44 1.35
C TRP A 16 5.68 -8.91 0.95
N ALA A 17 5.45 -9.17 -0.33
CA ALA A 17 5.50 -10.48 -0.95
C ALA A 17 6.59 -10.53 -2.02
N ASP A 18 7.28 -11.67 -2.07
CA ASP A 18 8.21 -12.04 -3.13
C ASP A 18 7.50 -13.01 -4.08
N GLU A 19 7.42 -12.66 -5.36
CA GLU A 19 6.81 -13.52 -6.37
C GLU A 19 7.54 -14.88 -6.53
N SER A 20 8.83 -14.95 -6.18
CA SER A 20 9.59 -16.20 -6.16
C SER A 20 9.28 -17.09 -4.94
N SER A 21 8.58 -16.56 -3.93
CA SER A 21 8.16 -17.28 -2.73
C SER A 21 6.72 -16.92 -2.32
N PRO A 22 5.71 -17.28 -3.13
CA PRO A 22 4.34 -16.78 -2.97
C PRO A 22 3.61 -17.29 -1.71
N ALA A 23 4.16 -18.31 -1.05
CA ALA A 23 3.62 -18.85 0.20
C ALA A 23 4.22 -18.19 1.46
N SER A 24 5.18 -17.27 1.29
CA SER A 24 5.91 -16.63 2.39
C SER A 24 5.53 -15.16 2.51
N ASN A 25 4.89 -14.77 3.62
CA ASN A 25 4.79 -13.37 4.00
C ASN A 25 6.01 -12.99 4.84
N LEU A 26 6.73 -11.94 4.46
CA LEU A 26 7.94 -11.51 5.15
C LEU A 26 7.59 -10.31 6.04
N GLU A 27 7.09 -10.63 7.23
CA GLU A 27 6.34 -9.70 8.10
C GLU A 27 7.18 -9.00 9.19
N SER A 28 8.48 -9.28 9.31
CA SER A 28 9.29 -8.80 10.45
C SER A 28 10.32 -7.71 10.12
N ASN A 29 10.44 -7.29 8.86
CA ASN A 29 11.36 -6.21 8.48
C ASN A 29 10.63 -4.87 8.41
N SER A 30 11.16 -3.84 9.08
CA SER A 30 10.63 -2.46 9.07
C SER A 30 10.77 -1.72 7.73
N ILE A 31 11.09 -2.43 6.64
CA ILE A 31 11.31 -1.87 5.31
C ILE A 31 10.49 -2.65 4.29
N LEU A 32 9.52 -1.96 3.70
CA LEU A 32 8.69 -2.44 2.61
C LEU A 32 9.46 -2.42 1.27
N LYS A 33 9.46 -3.54 0.55
CA LYS A 33 10.16 -3.69 -0.74
C LYS A 33 9.18 -3.68 -1.91
N VAL A 34 9.46 -2.87 -2.92
CA VAL A 34 8.72 -2.86 -4.19
C VAL A 34 9.72 -2.85 -5.31
N GLY A 35 9.53 -3.75 -6.26
CA GLY A 35 10.46 -3.84 -7.37
C GLY A 35 9.97 -4.78 -8.45
N SER A 36 10.48 -4.55 -9.66
CA SER A 36 10.35 -5.50 -10.73
C SER A 36 11.75 -5.96 -11.12
N ARG A 37 12.02 -7.24 -10.90
CA ARG A 37 13.36 -7.84 -11.08
C ARG A 37 13.43 -8.86 -12.21
N GLY A 38 12.27 -9.30 -12.72
CA GLY A 38 12.17 -10.31 -13.77
C GLY A 38 10.75 -10.85 -13.88
N PRO A 39 10.50 -11.84 -14.76
CA PRO A 39 9.16 -12.35 -15.03
C PRO A 39 8.46 -12.92 -13.79
N ASN A 40 9.20 -13.44 -12.80
CA ASN A 40 8.65 -14.08 -11.58
C ASN A 40 9.38 -13.66 -10.29
N GLU A 41 9.99 -12.48 -10.25
CA GLU A 41 10.81 -12.01 -9.12
C GLU A 41 10.41 -10.60 -8.68
N ASN A 42 9.11 -10.28 -8.80
CA ASN A 42 8.62 -8.97 -8.41
C ASN A 42 8.37 -8.92 -6.90
N PHE A 43 8.72 -7.77 -6.30
CA PHE A 43 8.39 -7.45 -4.93
C PHE A 43 7.15 -6.57 -4.89
N ARG A 44 6.17 -6.97 -4.09
CA ARG A 44 4.88 -6.28 -3.97
C ARG A 44 4.64 -5.90 -2.51
N VAL A 45 4.16 -4.68 -2.29
CA VAL A 45 3.74 -4.21 -0.97
C VAL A 45 2.26 -4.39 -0.80
N LEU A 46 1.88 -4.81 0.40
CA LEU A 46 0.52 -4.96 0.87
C LEU A 46 0.32 -4.01 2.05
N VAL A 47 -0.73 -3.21 2.00
CA VAL A 47 -1.13 -2.33 3.11
C VAL A 47 -2.57 -2.60 3.48
N CYS A 48 -2.84 -2.77 4.77
CA CYS A 48 -4.17 -2.91 5.30
C CYS A 48 -4.59 -1.59 5.95
N LEU A 49 -5.70 -1.03 5.47
CA LEU A 49 -6.30 0.18 5.99
C LEU A 49 -7.62 -0.20 6.67
N LEU A 50 -7.90 0.35 7.84
CA LEU A 50 -9.25 0.28 8.40
C LEU A 50 -10.16 1.20 7.60
N THR A 51 -11.04 0.62 6.79
CA THR A 51 -12.11 1.39 6.15
C THR A 51 -13.17 1.71 7.19
N PRO A 52 -13.72 2.94 7.22
CA PRO A 52 -14.90 3.23 8.02
C PRO A 52 -16.00 2.24 7.64
N GLU A 53 -16.53 1.52 8.62
CA GLU A 53 -17.44 0.37 8.44
C GLU A 53 -18.68 0.72 7.60
N VAL A 54 -19.07 2.00 7.58
CA VAL A 54 -20.21 2.50 6.82
C VAL A 54 -19.91 3.93 6.34
N ALA A 55 -19.89 4.15 5.03
CA ALA A 55 -20.07 5.50 4.50
C ALA A 55 -21.46 6.00 4.98
N PRO A 56 -21.60 7.22 5.52
CA PRO A 56 -22.88 7.71 6.01
C PRO A 56 -24.02 7.45 5.02
N ALA A 57 -25.23 7.15 5.50
CA ALA A 57 -26.34 6.83 4.63
C ALA A 57 -26.54 7.89 3.53
N GLY A 58 -26.55 7.47 2.26
CA GLY A 58 -26.63 8.36 1.11
C GLY A 58 -25.28 8.91 0.61
N CYS A 59 -24.16 8.52 1.21
CA CYS A 59 -22.81 8.84 0.74
C CYS A 59 -22.17 7.65 0.04
N VAL A 60 -21.31 7.94 -0.95
CA VAL A 60 -20.48 6.95 -1.64
C VAL A 60 -19.02 7.39 -1.60
N LEU A 61 -18.11 6.42 -1.55
CA LEU A 61 -16.69 6.69 -1.70
C LEU A 61 -16.43 7.14 -3.15
N ARG A 62 -15.94 8.37 -3.32
CA ARG A 62 -15.70 8.95 -4.66
C ARG A 62 -14.22 8.95 -5.05
N THR A 63 -13.33 9.23 -4.11
CA THR A 63 -11.89 9.36 -4.35
C THR A 63 -11.15 8.95 -3.09
N VAL A 64 -10.01 8.27 -3.27
CA VAL A 64 -9.06 7.92 -2.21
C VAL A 64 -7.67 8.31 -2.68
N THR A 65 -6.86 8.84 -1.78
CA THR A 65 -5.44 9.09 -2.02
C THR A 65 -4.62 8.25 -1.05
N LEU A 66 -3.81 7.35 -1.59
CA LEU A 66 -2.82 6.61 -0.80
C LEU A 66 -1.47 7.35 -0.88
N ARG A 67 -0.93 7.75 0.27
CA ARG A 67 0.41 8.35 0.36
C ARG A 67 1.38 7.33 0.92
N VAL A 68 2.46 7.07 0.18
CA VAL A 68 3.55 6.17 0.62
C VAL A 68 4.86 6.93 0.62
N TYR A 69 5.63 6.81 1.70
CA TYR A 69 6.94 7.45 1.83
C TYR A 69 8.04 6.48 1.41
N ALA A 70 8.92 6.89 0.49
CA ALA A 70 10.13 6.14 0.15
C ALA A 70 11.34 6.73 0.86
N ALA A 71 12.10 5.87 1.54
CA ALA A 71 13.36 6.25 2.17
C ALA A 71 14.50 6.53 1.15
N ALA A 72 14.39 6.02 -0.08
CA ALA A 72 15.35 6.24 -1.16
C ALA A 72 14.62 6.64 -2.45
N PRO A 73 14.33 7.93 -2.66
CA PRO A 73 13.72 8.42 -3.90
C PRO A 73 14.76 8.40 -5.04
N GLY A 74 14.50 7.63 -6.09
CA GLY A 74 15.24 7.71 -7.36
C GLY A 74 14.40 8.38 -8.44
N GLU A 75 15.02 9.11 -9.36
CA GLU A 75 14.30 9.58 -10.55
C GLU A 75 13.85 8.35 -11.37
N GLY A 76 12.54 8.14 -11.42
CA GLY A 76 11.90 7.07 -12.19
C GLY A 76 11.15 6.02 -11.38
N ARG A 77 11.41 5.77 -10.08
CA ARG A 77 10.58 4.88 -9.21
C ARG A 77 10.72 5.18 -7.71
N THR A 78 9.58 5.07 -7.02
CA THR A 78 9.40 5.14 -5.56
C THR A 78 9.26 3.71 -5.01
N LEU A 79 9.81 3.49 -3.81
CA LEU A 79 9.81 2.24 -3.00
C LEU A 79 10.97 1.28 -3.34
N LEU A 80 11.61 0.75 -2.29
CA LEU A 80 12.93 0.14 -2.32
C LEU A 80 12.94 -1.13 -3.20
N VAL A 81 13.61 -1.04 -4.36
CA VAL A 81 13.92 -2.18 -5.24
C VAL A 81 15.04 -2.98 -4.59
N VAL A 82 14.81 -4.26 -4.35
CA VAL A 82 15.88 -5.26 -4.14
C VAL A 82 15.93 -6.17 -5.34
#